data_AF-A0A2N1NNY8-F1
#
_entry.id   AF-A0A2N1NNY8-F1
#
_cell.length_a   1.000
_cell.length_b   1.000
_cell.length_c   1.000
_cell.angle_alpha   90.00
_cell.angle_beta   90.00
_cell.angle_gamma   90.00
#
_symmetry.space_group_name_H-M   'P 1'
#
loop_
_entity.id
_entity.type
_entity.pdbx_description
1 polymer ?
#
loop_
_entity_poly.entity_id
_entity_poly.type
_entity_poly.pdbx_seq_one_letter_code
_entity_poly.pdbx_strand_id
1 'polypeptide(L)'
;MKILQGRRETMVSDTPTDYFNIYTECWDSKPNNRPTMDQVVFKLNAIINTKNRIIIDNNKLIPQSSENSDNIGISNIINLSHEELSSIMRSFNNMNVK
;
A
#
# COMPACT_ATOMS: atom_id res chain seq x y z
N MET A 1 2.49 -28.23 -4.26
CA MET A 1 2.27 -26.81 -4.59
C MET A 1 0.80 -26.43 -4.38
N LYS A 2 0.44 -25.79 -3.25
CA LYS A 2 -0.96 -25.42 -2.92
C LYS A 2 -1.47 -24.20 -3.71
N ILE A 3 -0.57 -23.28 -4.07
CA ILE A 3 -0.90 -22.06 -4.84
C ILE A 3 -1.37 -22.38 -6.26
N LEU A 4 -0.76 -23.39 -6.91
CA LEU A 4 -1.17 -23.89 -8.23
C LEU A 4 -2.58 -24.49 -8.21
N GLN A 5 -3.07 -24.90 -7.03
CA GLN A 5 -4.44 -25.40 -6.84
C GLN A 5 -5.44 -24.28 -6.51
N GLY A 6 -5.04 -23.01 -6.67
CA GLY A 6 -5.91 -21.87 -6.39
C GLY A 6 -6.13 -21.58 -4.90
N ARG A 7 -5.42 -22.25 -3.98
CA ARG A 7 -5.53 -21.92 -2.56
C ARG A 7 -5.01 -20.50 -2.31
N ARG A 8 -5.77 -19.73 -1.53
CA ARG A 8 -5.48 -18.38 -1.06
C ARG A 8 -5.67 -18.30 0.45
N GLU A 9 -5.12 -17.26 1.04
CA GLU A 9 -5.33 -16.97 2.45
C GLU A 9 -6.81 -16.68 2.72
N THR A 10 -7.30 -17.16 3.85
CA THR A 10 -8.61 -16.75 4.39
C THR A 10 -8.46 -15.40 5.09
N MET A 11 -9.58 -14.70 5.32
CA MET A 11 -9.57 -13.49 6.12
C MET A 11 -8.94 -13.75 7.48
N VAL A 12 -7.96 -12.93 7.86
CA VAL A 12 -7.38 -12.94 9.20
C VAL A 12 -8.30 -12.15 10.13
N SER A 13 -8.49 -12.61 11.37
CA SER A 13 -9.28 -11.88 12.38
C SER A 13 -8.82 -10.43 12.47
N ASP A 14 -9.77 -9.53 12.70
CA ASP A 14 -9.54 -8.08 12.88
C ASP A 14 -8.98 -7.35 11.64
N THR A 15 -8.88 -8.03 10.50
CA THR A 15 -8.54 -7.40 9.23
C THR A 15 -9.73 -6.58 8.74
N PRO A 16 -9.57 -5.29 8.40
CA PRO A 16 -10.63 -4.50 7.79
C PRO A 16 -11.09 -5.12 6.47
N THR A 17 -12.40 -5.24 6.28
CA THR A 17 -13.00 -5.84 5.06
C THR A 17 -12.47 -5.20 3.78
N ASP A 18 -12.28 -3.88 3.76
CA ASP A 18 -11.78 -3.18 2.57
C ASP A 18 -10.33 -3.57 2.23
N TYR A 19 -9.49 -3.82 3.25
CA TYR A 19 -8.13 -4.29 3.03
C TYR A 19 -8.10 -5.75 2.57
N PHE A 20 -8.98 -6.59 3.15
CA PHE A 20 -9.19 -7.97 2.69
C PHE A 20 -9.54 -8.03 1.20
N ASN A 21 -10.44 -7.16 0.76
CA ASN A 21 -10.86 -7.08 -0.63
C ASN A 21 -9.69 -6.70 -1.55
N ILE A 22 -8.85 -5.74 -1.15
CA ILE A 22 -7.67 -5.32 -1.94
C ILE A 22 -6.75 -6.51 -2.22
N TYR A 23 -6.31 -7.24 -1.19
CA TYR A 23 -5.37 -8.34 -1.43
C TYR A 23 -6.02 -9.53 -2.13
N THR A 24 -7.35 -9.72 -1.97
CA THR A 24 -8.11 -10.74 -2.69
C THR A 24 -8.13 -10.44 -4.19
N GLU A 25 -8.40 -9.19 -4.58
CA GLU A 25 -8.38 -8.76 -5.99
C GLU A 25 -6.96 -8.81 -6.59
N CYS A 26 -5.94 -8.39 -5.84
CA CYS A 26 -4.54 -8.48 -6.26
C CYS A 26 -4.12 -9.93 -6.58
N TRP A 27 -4.75 -10.91 -5.94
CA TRP A 27 -4.43 -12.32 -6.10
C TRP A 27 -5.46 -13.12 -6.92
N ASP A 28 -6.21 -12.43 -7.78
CA ASP A 28 -7.14 -13.08 -8.73
C ASP A 28 -6.38 -14.06 -9.65
N SER A 29 -7.02 -15.21 -9.89
CA SER A 29 -6.50 -16.27 -10.75
C SER A 29 -6.40 -15.83 -12.22
N LYS A 30 -7.24 -14.90 -12.65
CA LYS A 30 -7.19 -14.27 -13.97
C LYS A 30 -6.33 -13.00 -13.90
N PRO A 31 -5.18 -12.94 -14.59
CA PRO A 31 -4.30 -11.76 -14.54
C PRO A 31 -4.98 -10.45 -14.90
N ASN A 32 -5.91 -10.46 -15.87
CA ASN A 32 -6.62 -9.26 -16.33
C ASN A 32 -7.60 -8.69 -15.29
N ASN A 33 -7.97 -9.46 -14.27
CA ASN A 33 -8.83 -8.99 -13.19
C ASN A 33 -8.04 -8.27 -12.09
N ARG A 34 -6.71 -8.38 -12.11
CA ARG A 34 -5.87 -7.78 -11.07
C ARG A 34 -5.86 -6.27 -11.23
N PRO A 35 -5.98 -5.50 -10.14
CA PRO A 35 -5.89 -4.05 -10.21
C PRO A 35 -4.49 -3.62 -10.63
N THR A 36 -4.40 -2.43 -11.22
CA THR A 36 -3.11 -1.75 -11.41
C THR A 36 -2.58 -1.24 -10.08
N MET A 37 -1.28 -0.97 -10.00
CA MET A 37 -0.69 -0.40 -8.78
C MET A 37 -1.33 0.94 -8.40
N ASP A 38 -1.69 1.78 -9.37
CA ASP A 38 -2.39 3.04 -9.11
C ASP A 38 -3.77 2.82 -8.48
N GLN A 39 -4.52 1.81 -8.94
CA GLN A 39 -5.80 1.44 -8.35
C GLN A 39 -5.64 0.92 -6.91
N VAL A 40 -4.58 0.14 -6.64
CA VAL A 40 -4.26 -0.33 -5.29
C VAL A 40 -3.94 0.85 -4.37
N VAL A 41 -3.06 1.76 -4.78
CA VAL A 41 -2.72 2.98 -4.02
C VAL A 41 -3.96 3.83 -3.76
N PHE A 42 -4.81 4.02 -4.77
CA PHE A 42 -6.07 4.75 -4.64
C PHE A 42 -6.99 4.14 -3.56
N LYS A 43 -7.20 2.81 -3.61
CA LYS A 43 -8.03 2.10 -2.62
C LYS A 43 -7.45 2.16 -1.21
N LEU A 44 -6.13 2.01 -1.07
CA LEU A 44 -5.46 2.12 0.24
C LEU A 44 -5.60 3.51 0.84
N ASN A 45 -5.41 4.56 0.04
CA ASN A 45 -5.59 5.95 0.48
C ASN A 45 -7.04 6.21 0.94
N ALA A 46 -8.04 5.65 0.24
CA ALA A 46 -9.43 5.77 0.66
C ALA A 46 -9.69 5.13 2.04
N ILE A 47 -9.11 3.96 2.33
CA ILE A 47 -9.23 3.31 3.65
C ILE A 47 -8.62 4.19 4.76
N ILE A 48 -7.42 4.73 4.52
CA ILE A 48 -6.72 5.58 5.49
C ILE A 48 -7.51 6.85 5.77
N ASN A 49 -8.00 7.52 4.72
CA ASN A 49 -8.76 8.76 4.86
C ASN A 49 -10.11 8.55 5.57
N THR A 50 -10.80 7.44 5.31
CA THR A 50 -12.03 7.08 6.04
C THR A 50 -11.76 6.83 7.52
N LYS A 51 -10.68 6.11 7.86
CA LYS A 51 -10.29 5.89 9.26
C LYS A 51 -10.00 7.21 9.97
N ASN A 52 -9.29 8.12 9.33
CA ASN A 52 -9.01 9.44 9.89
C ASN A 52 -10.29 10.23 10.15
N ARG A 53 -11.29 10.15 9.26
CA ARG A 53 -12.60 10.78 9.46
C ARG A 53 -13.37 10.22 10.66
N ILE A 54 -13.35 8.90 10.85
CA ILE A 54 -14.01 8.24 12.00
C ILE A 54 -13.31 8.59 13.33
N ILE A 55 -11.99 8.78 13.32
CA ILE A 55 -11.24 9.26 14.49
C ILE A 55 -11.61 10.72 14.80
N ILE A 56 -11.79 11.56 13.77
CA ILE A 56 -12.21 12.96 13.89
C ILE A 56 -13.67 13.09 14.36
N ASP A 57 -14.57 12.21 13.92
CA ASP A 57 -15.99 12.25 14.30
C ASP A 57 -16.23 11.85 15.77
N ASN A 58 -15.31 11.10 16.39
CA ASN A 58 -15.43 10.65 17.78
C ASN A 58 -14.66 11.49 18.80
N ASN A 59 -13.80 12.42 18.37
CA ASN A 59 -13.09 13.34 19.26
C ASN A 59 -13.03 14.74 18.63
N LYS A 60 -13.77 15.68 19.22
CA LYS A 60 -13.64 17.15 19.14
C LYS A 60 -12.37 17.62 18.40
N LEU A 61 -12.56 18.27 17.24
CA LEU A 61 -11.56 18.92 16.39
C LEU A 61 -10.25 19.26 17.12
N ILE A 62 -9.19 18.50 16.86
CA ILE A 62 -7.81 18.94 17.08
C ILE A 62 -7.33 19.51 15.74
N PRO A 63 -7.08 20.82 15.61
CA PRO A 63 -6.33 21.33 14.48
C PRO A 63 -4.93 20.73 14.56
N GLN A 64 -4.57 19.81 13.65
CA GLN A 64 -3.17 19.41 13.51
C GLN A 64 -2.41 20.52 12.79
N SER A 65 -1.88 21.45 13.57
CA SER A 65 -0.65 22.13 13.21
C SER A 65 0.55 21.27 13.63
N SER A 66 1.54 21.21 12.73
CA SER A 66 2.90 20.65 12.84
C SER A 66 3.09 19.13 12.68
N GLU A 67 3.55 18.78 11.47
CA GLU A 67 4.70 17.92 11.16
C GLU A 67 5.12 16.88 12.22
N ASN A 68 5.03 15.59 11.83
CA ASN A 68 6.08 14.56 11.93
C ASN A 68 5.44 13.16 11.87
N SER A 69 5.35 12.60 10.67
CA SER A 69 5.15 11.16 10.46
C SER A 69 5.80 10.79 9.13
N ASP A 70 7.13 10.68 9.12
CA ASP A 70 7.98 10.09 8.07
C ASP A 70 7.33 9.91 6.70
N ASN A 71 6.92 11.04 6.12
CA ASN A 71 6.74 11.23 4.70
C ASN A 71 8.13 11.29 4.05
N ILE A 72 8.95 10.26 4.29
CA ILE A 72 10.20 10.03 3.58
C ILE A 72 9.82 9.50 2.20
N GLY A 73 9.61 10.45 1.28
CA GLY A 73 10.22 10.37 -0.03
C GLY A 73 9.40 9.87 -1.21
N ILE A 74 8.09 9.59 -1.12
CA ILE A 74 7.34 9.23 -2.34
C ILE A 74 7.27 10.40 -3.33
N SER A 75 7.05 11.64 -2.84
CA SER A 75 7.04 12.85 -3.68
C SER A 75 8.40 13.12 -4.34
N ASN A 76 9.49 12.67 -3.73
CA ASN A 76 10.84 12.92 -4.25
C ASN A 76 11.24 11.89 -5.31
N ILE A 77 10.77 10.63 -5.21
CA ILE A 77 11.05 9.59 -6.22
C ILE A 77 10.46 9.95 -7.59
N ILE A 78 9.28 10.59 -7.60
CA ILE A 78 8.57 10.95 -8.85
C ILE A 78 9.34 12.01 -9.67
N ASN A 79 10.25 12.76 -9.04
CA ASN A 79 11.07 13.79 -9.68
C ASN A 79 12.55 13.40 -9.89
N LEU A 80 12.92 12.13 -9.65
CA LEU A 80 14.29 11.69 -9.87
C LEU A 80 14.57 11.51 -11.36
N SER A 81 15.76 11.96 -11.79
CA SER A 81 16.26 11.65 -13.12
C SER A 81 16.43 10.14 -13.30
N HIS A 82 16.43 9.69 -14.55
CA HIS A 82 16.61 8.27 -14.87
C HIS A 82 17.93 7.69 -14.30
N GLU A 83 18.97 8.51 -14.21
CA GLU A 83 20.28 8.11 -13.65
C GLU A 83 20.22 7.86 -12.14
N GLU A 84 19.51 8.72 -11.41
CA GLU A 84 19.31 8.57 -9.96
C GLU A 84 18.47 7.34 -9.64
N LEU A 85 17.39 7.11 -10.40
CA LEU A 85 16.57 5.90 -10.26
C LEU A 85 17.38 4.62 -10.51
N SER A 86 18.25 4.63 -11.53
CA SER A 86 19.09 3.47 -11.84
C SER A 86 20.12 3.18 -10.74
N SER A 87 20.64 4.23 -10.10
CA SER A 87 21.61 4.12 -9.02
C SER A 87 20.98 3.55 -7.75
N ILE A 88 19.77 3.99 -7.45
CA ILE A 88 18.95 3.46 -6.35
C ILE A 88 18.59 1.99 -6.60
N MET A 89 18.14 1.63 -7.79
CA MET A 89 17.77 0.23 -8.09
C MET A 89 18.96 -0.73 -7.95
N ARG A 90 20.17 -0.27 -8.29
CA ARG A 90 21.40 -1.07 -8.12
C ARG A 90 21.76 -1.29 -6.65
N SER A 91 21.50 -0.33 -5.76
CA SER A 91 21.82 -0.51 -4.34
C SER A 91 20.96 -1.59 -3.68
N PHE A 92 19.71 -1.77 -4.14
CA PHE A 92 18.82 -2.85 -3.68
C PHE A 92 19.29 -4.24 -4.08
N ASN A 93 19.81 -4.40 -5.31
CA ASN A 93 20.35 -5.68 -5.78
C ASN A 93 21.59 -6.13 -5.00
N ASN A 94 22.28 -5.21 -4.33
CA ASN A 94 23.49 -5.46 -3.56
C ASN A 94 23.22 -5.74 -2.08
N MET A 95 21.96 -5.72 -1.64
CA MET A 95 21.62 -6.17 -0.30
C MET A 95 21.60 -7.69 -0.27
N ASN A 96 22.73 -8.29 0.17
CA ASN A 96 22.79 -9.72 0.46
C ASN A 96 21.76 -10.07 1.51
N VAL A 97 20.73 -10.81 1.10
CA VAL A 97 19.77 -11.44 2.01
C VAL A 97 20.53 -12.58 2.69
N LYS A 98 20.71 -12.47 4.01
CA LYS A 98 21.41 -13.46 4.84
C LYS A 98 20.48 -14.57 5.29
#